data_AF-A0A964P439-F1
#
_entry.id   AF-A0A964P439-F1
#
_cell.length_a   1.000
_cell.length_b   1.000
_cell.length_c   1.000
_cell.angle_alpha   90.00
_cell.angle_beta   90.00
_cell.angle_gamma   90.00
#
_symmetry.space_group_name_H-M   'P 1'
#
loop_
_entity.id
_entity.type
_entity.pdbx_description
1 polymer ?
#
loop_
_entity_poly.entity_id
_entity_poly.type
_entity_poly.pdbx_seq_one_letter_code
_entity_poly.pdbx_strand_id
1 'polypeptide(L)' 'MRYGELEAHMDKVELRAWMMERRWHIHALAAELGIHPSTLQRYRTGELAVPKVVELALKTLEDR' A
#
# COMPACT_ATOMS: atom_id res chain seq x y z
N MET A 1 -24.47 14.33 -14.10
CA MET A 1 -24.13 13.48 -12.93
C MET A 1 -22.82 12.78 -13.26
N ARG A 2 -21.70 13.13 -12.61
CA ARG A 2 -20.41 12.45 -12.79
C ARG A 2 -20.06 11.77 -11.47
N TYR A 3 -20.66 10.61 -11.24
CA TYR A 3 -20.21 9.69 -10.20
C TYR A 3 -19.08 8.87 -10.80
N GLY A 4 -17.83 9.01 -10.36
CA GLY A 4 -16.78 8.11 -10.85
C GLY A 4 -15.31 8.35 -10.48
N GLU A 5 -14.90 9.43 -9.81
CA GLU A 5 -13.44 9.72 -9.68
C GLU A 5 -13.02 10.15 -8.26
N LEU A 6 -13.52 9.45 -7.25
CA LEU A 6 -12.93 9.47 -5.90
C LEU A 6 -12.88 8.04 -5.33
N GLU A 7 -12.53 7.04 -6.15
CA GLU A 7 -11.94 5.84 -5.56
C GLU A 7 -10.56 6.27 -5.07
N ALA A 8 -10.45 6.56 -3.76
CA ALA A 8 -9.18 6.79 -3.11
C ALA A 8 -8.27 5.59 -3.41
N HIS A 9 -7.40 5.78 -4.39
CA HIS A 9 -6.33 4.87 -4.75
C HIS A 9 -5.13 5.34 -3.96
N MET A 10 -4.61 4.47 -3.09
CA MET A 10 -3.46 4.82 -2.30
C MET A 10 -2.26 5.01 -3.22
N ASP A 11 -1.67 6.20 -3.19
CA ASP A 11 -0.49 6.49 -3.99
C ASP A 11 0.82 6.11 -3.28
N LYS A 12 1.94 6.28 -3.97
CA LYS A 12 3.29 5.95 -3.45
C LYS A 12 3.69 6.78 -2.22
N VAL A 13 3.23 8.03 -2.13
CA VAL A 13 3.50 8.95 -1.02
C VAL A 13 2.69 8.49 0.19
N GLU A 14 1.42 8.17 -0.01
CA GLU A 14 0.54 7.63 1.03
C GLU A 14 1.06 6.30 1.58
N LEU A 15 1.43 5.35 0.71
CA LEU A 15 2.03 4.07 1.13
C LEU A 15 3.31 4.29 1.94
N ARG A 16 4.19 5.21 1.50
CA ARG A 16 5.44 5.50 2.20
C ARG A 16 5.17 6.12 3.57
N ALA A 17 4.26 7.09 3.66
CA ALA A 17 3.87 7.72 4.92
C ALA A 17 3.28 6.69 5.89
N TRP A 18 2.33 5.87 5.40
CA TRP A 18 1.69 4.81 6.16
C TRP A 18 2.71 3.84 6.79
N MET A 19 3.70 3.41 5.98
CA MET A 19 4.78 2.54 6.46
C MET A 19 5.63 3.22 7.54
N MET A 20 5.97 4.51 7.38
CA MET A 20 6.79 5.24 8.35
C MET A 20 6.06 5.45 9.68
N GLU A 21 4.80 5.86 9.63
CA GLU A 21 3.96 6.10 10.83
C GLU A 21 3.83 4.83 11.68
N ARG A 22 3.65 3.69 11.01
CA ARG A 22 3.45 2.38 11.66
C ARG A 22 4.75 1.60 11.85
N ARG A 23 5.92 2.21 11.54
CA ARG A 23 7.26 1.62 11.63
C ARG A 23 7.40 0.28 10.89
N TRP A 24 6.66 0.10 9.80
CA TRP A 24 6.75 -1.08 8.96
C TRP A 24 8.04 -1.07 8.14
N HIS A 25 8.82 -2.14 8.28
CA HIS A 25 9.92 -2.43 7.38
C HIS A 25 9.42 -3.13 6.13
N ILE A 26 10.07 -2.86 5.00
CA ILE A 26 9.64 -3.39 3.69
C ILE A 26 9.59 -4.92 3.65
N HIS A 27 10.55 -5.61 4.27
CA HIS A 27 10.57 -7.07 4.30
C HIS A 27 9.44 -7.64 5.18
N ALA A 28 9.19 -7.00 6.33
CA ALA A 28 8.14 -7.42 7.25
C ALA A 28 6.75 -7.22 6.64
N LEU A 29 6.51 -6.03 6.07
CA LEU A 29 5.23 -5.74 5.42
C LEU A 29 5.00 -6.62 4.18
N ALA A 30 6.04 -6.87 3.38
CA ALA A 30 5.92 -7.77 2.24
C ALA A 30 5.56 -9.21 2.67
N ALA A 31 6.13 -9.69 3.78
CA ALA A 31 5.79 -10.99 4.35
C ALA A 31 4.33 -11.04 4.84
N GLU A 32 3.87 -10.01 5.56
CA GLU A 32 2.48 -9.89 6.02
C GLU A 32 1.49 -9.86 4.85
N LEU A 33 1.85 -9.15 3.78
CA LEU A 33 1.02 -9.04 2.58
C LEU A 33 1.15 -10.25 1.63
N GLY A 34 2.03 -11.21 1.92
CA GLY A 34 2.28 -12.37 1.06
C GLY A 34 2.84 -12.03 -0.32
N ILE A 35 3.56 -10.90 -0.45
CA ILE A 35 4.16 -10.45 -1.71
C ILE A 35 5.69 -10.40 -1.61
N HIS A 36 6.36 -10.40 -2.77
CA HIS A 36 7.81 -10.26 -2.79
C HIS A 36 8.24 -8.83 -2.36
N PRO A 37 9.31 -8.64 -1.56
CA PRO A 37 9.77 -7.32 -1.13
C PRO A 37 10.08 -6.36 -2.28
N SER A 38 10.60 -6.87 -3.40
CA SER A 38 10.83 -6.07 -4.61
C SER A 38 9.52 -5.51 -5.18
N THR A 39 8.43 -6.26 -5.12
CA THR A 39 7.11 -5.80 -5.58
C THR A 39 6.61 -4.65 -4.72
N LEU A 40 6.71 -4.80 -3.39
CA LEU A 40 6.37 -3.72 -2.46
C LEU A 40 7.27 -2.48 -2.65
N GLN A 41 8.55 -2.68 -2.97
CA GLN A 41 9.47 -1.59 -3.27
C GLN A 41 9.04 -0.81 -4.52
N ARG A 42 8.59 -1.50 -5.58
CA ARG A 42 8.09 -0.88 -6.82
C ARG A 42 6.81 -0.07 -6.58
N TYR A 43 5.93 -0.53 -5.69
CA TYR A 43 4.78 0.27 -5.24
C TYR A 43 5.22 1.52 -4.49
N ARG A 44 6.15 1.38 -3.53
CA ARG A 44 6.67 2.48 -2.71
C ARG A 44 7.40 3.56 -3.53
N THR A 45 8.06 3.19 -4.62
CA THR A 45 8.73 4.15 -5.53
C THR A 45 7.78 4.70 -6.60
N GLY A 46 6.59 4.14 -6.73
CA GLY A 46 5.63 4.46 -7.79
C GLY A 46 6.06 4.00 -9.17
N GLU A 47 6.91 2.98 -9.25
CA GLU A 47 7.19 2.30 -10.51
C GLU A 47 5.99 1.44 -10.94
N LEU A 48 5.24 0.93 -9.95
CA LEU A 48 3.96 0.28 -10.13
C LEU A 48 2.88 1.01 -9.32
N ALA A 49 1.66 1.06 -9.85
CA ALA A 49 0.50 1.50 -9.09
C ALA A 49 0.19 0.49 -7.96
N VAL A 50 -0.28 0.98 -6.83
CA VAL A 50 -0.71 0.12 -5.71
C VAL A 50 -2.03 -0.54 -6.11
N PRO A 51 -2.11 -1.89 -6.15
CA PRO A 51 -3.36 -2.57 -6.48
C PRO A 51 -4.38 -2.43 -5.35
N LYS A 52 -5.67 -2.44 -5.68
CA LYS A 52 -6.75 -2.35 -4.68
C LYS A 52 -6.70 -3.44 -3.60
N VAL A 53 -6.23 -4.64 -3.96
CA VAL A 53 -6.05 -5.74 -3.00
C VAL A 53 -5.00 -5.41 -1.93
N VAL A 54 -3.94 -4.68 -2.29
CA VAL A 54 -2.92 -4.24 -1.33
C VAL A 54 -3.49 -3.16 -0.41
N GLU A 55 -4.26 -2.22 -0.94
CA GLU A 55 -4.94 -1.21 -0.12
C GLU A 55 -5.88 -1.83 0.91
N LEU A 56 -6.67 -2.82 0.50
CA LEU A 56 -7.58 -3.53 1.41
C LEU A 56 -6.81 -4.29 2.48
N ALA A 57 -5.73 -4.98 2.11
CA ALA A 57 -4.89 -5.68 3.08
C ALA A 57 -4.25 -4.73 4.09
N LEU A 58 -3.81 -3.55 3.66
CA LEU A 58 -3.26 -2.53 4.56
C LEU A 58 -4.32 -2.01 5.53
N LYS A 59 -5.55 -1.75 5.07
CA LYS A 59 -6.66 -1.37 5.96
C LYS A 59 -6.97 -2.43 7.00
N THR A 60 -6.92 -3.72 6.63
CA THR A 60 -7.08 -4.81 7.61
C THR A 60 -5.97 -4.83 8.66
N LEU A 61 -4.75 -4.43 8.31
CA LEU A 61 -3.65 -4.29 9.27
C LEU A 61 -3.80 -3.08 10.20
N GLU A 62 -4.59 -2.06 9.82
CA GLU A 62 -4.86 -0.89 10.67
C GLU A 62 -5.88 -1.17 11.78
N ASP A 63 -6.79 -2.12 11.55
CA ASP A 63 -7.87 -2.44 12.50
C ASP A 63 -7.41 -3.43 13.61
N ARG A 64 -6.16 -3.90 13.56
CA ARG A 64 -5.55 -4.83 14.53
C ARG A 64 -4.75 -4.10 15.59
#